data_AF-A0A9D1SXL6-F1
#
_entry.id   AF-A0A9D1SXL6-F1
#
_cell.length_a   1.000
_cell.length_b   1.000
_cell.length_c   1.000
_cell.angle_alpha   90.00
_cell.angle_beta   90.00
_cell.angle_gamma   90.00
#
_symmetry.space_group_name_H-M   'P 1'
#
loop_
_entity.id
_entity.type
_entity.pdbx_description
1 polymer ?
#
loop_
_entity_poly.entity_id
_entity_poly.type
_entity_poly.pdbx_seq_one_letter_code
_entity_poly.pdbx_strand_id
1 'polypeptide(L)'
;MKKEEFIKEFSKKIVNNESSLFLGAGFSINSNMPSWRQLMEPCAKALNISLNDESDFAQIAQYYETKRGRSQLVTEIVRQIKNNSTSKEELTELLTLSFHSIWTTNFDQIIEDSLNSQNISCNVISTDESLSNYSSSEKINLYKCGGDIANAHSLFLT
;
A
#
# COMPACT_ATOMS: atom_id res chain seq x y z
N MET A 1 -16.87 -16.43 -17.33
CA MET A 1 -16.41 -17.44 -16.35
C MET A 1 -17.38 -17.46 -15.19
N LYS A 2 -17.87 -18.63 -14.77
CA LYS A 2 -18.77 -18.74 -13.60
C LYS A 2 -17.94 -18.75 -12.31
N LYS A 3 -18.55 -18.37 -11.17
CA LYS A 3 -17.85 -18.29 -9.87
C LYS A 3 -17.18 -19.61 -9.48
N GLU A 4 -17.87 -20.74 -9.61
CA GLU A 4 -17.29 -22.04 -9.22
C GLU A 4 -16.09 -22.43 -10.09
N GLU A 5 -16.15 -22.11 -11.38
CA GLU A 5 -15.07 -22.35 -12.34
C GLU A 5 -13.84 -21.52 -12.01
N PHE A 6 -14.03 -20.24 -11.66
CA PHE A 6 -12.95 -19.38 -11.18
C PHE A 6 -12.29 -19.94 -9.93
N ILE A 7 -13.07 -20.28 -8.90
CA ILE A 7 -12.54 -20.81 -7.64
C ILE A 7 -11.71 -22.06 -7.92
N LYS A 8 -12.24 -22.99 -8.72
CA LYS A 8 -11.54 -24.24 -9.05
C LYS A 8 -10.21 -24.00 -9.76
N GLU A 9 -10.19 -23.13 -10.77
CA GLU A 9 -8.97 -22.84 -11.53
C GLU A 9 -7.96 -22.03 -10.71
N PHE A 10 -8.43 -21.04 -9.95
CA PHE A 10 -7.57 -20.21 -9.13
C PHE A 10 -6.98 -20.97 -7.93
N SER A 11 -7.74 -21.85 -7.28
CA SER A 11 -7.21 -22.73 -6.23
C SER A 11 -6.07 -23.62 -6.73
N LYS A 12 -6.15 -24.15 -7.96
CA LYS A 12 -5.04 -24.90 -8.56
C LYS A 12 -3.80 -24.02 -8.74
N LYS A 13 -3.98 -22.77 -9.18
CA LYS A 13 -2.89 -21.81 -9.35
C LYS A 13 -2.23 -21.45 -8.02
N ILE A 14 -3.02 -21.28 -6.95
CA ILE A 14 -2.50 -21.08 -5.60
C ILE A 14 -1.64 -22.28 -5.16
N VAL A 15 -2.18 -23.50 -5.25
CA VAL A 15 -1.47 -24.73 -4.83
C VAL A 15 -0.18 -24.94 -5.63
N ASN A 16 -0.17 -24.57 -6.91
CA ASN A 16 1.00 -24.67 -7.78
C ASN A 16 2.02 -23.54 -7.60
N ASN A 17 1.80 -22.60 -6.66
CA ASN A 17 2.64 -21.41 -6.47
C ASN A 17 2.70 -20.50 -7.72
N GLU A 18 1.61 -20.43 -8.48
CA GLU A 18 1.46 -19.67 -9.73
C GLU A 18 0.48 -18.49 -9.59
N SER A 19 0.23 -18.03 -8.37
CA SER A 19 -0.75 -16.97 -8.09
C SER A 19 -0.09 -15.74 -7.48
N SER A 20 -0.47 -14.56 -7.96
CA SER A 20 -0.11 -13.29 -7.34
C SER A 20 -1.38 -12.53 -6.93
N LEU A 21 -1.31 -11.85 -5.78
CA LEU A 21 -2.39 -11.04 -5.26
C LEU A 21 -2.08 -9.56 -5.52
N PHE A 22 -3.03 -8.81 -6.07
CA PHE A 22 -2.92 -7.36 -6.20
C PHE A 22 -3.93 -6.68 -5.27
N LEU A 23 -3.45 -5.83 -4.36
CA LEU A 23 -4.26 -5.10 -3.38
C LEU A 23 -4.11 -3.59 -3.61
N GLY A 24 -5.18 -2.95 -4.07
CA GLY A 24 -5.25 -1.49 -4.17
C GLY A 24 -5.84 -0.84 -2.92
N ALA A 25 -5.96 0.49 -2.94
CA ALA A 25 -6.51 1.27 -1.83
C ALA A 25 -7.95 0.87 -1.50
N GLY A 26 -8.72 0.38 -2.47
CA GLY A 26 -10.09 -0.09 -2.29
C GLY A 26 -10.25 -1.21 -1.27
N PHE A 27 -9.21 -2.01 -1.05
CA PHE A 27 -9.20 -3.04 -0.01
C PHE A 27 -8.91 -2.44 1.38
N SER A 28 -8.02 -1.44 1.45
CA SER A 28 -7.69 -0.71 2.69
C SER A 28 -8.73 0.34 3.11
N ILE A 29 -9.79 0.60 2.32
CA ILE A 29 -10.86 1.52 2.74
C ILE A 29 -11.66 0.95 3.91
N ASN A 30 -11.81 -0.37 3.99
CA ASN A 30 -12.43 -1.05 5.15
C ASN A 30 -11.54 -1.06 6.40
N SER A 31 -10.32 -0.54 6.27
CA SER A 31 -9.26 -0.58 7.27
C SER A 31 -9.02 0.78 7.95
N ASN A 32 -9.96 1.73 7.90
CA ASN A 32 -9.83 3.10 8.42
C ASN A 32 -8.63 3.89 7.85
N MET A 33 -8.16 3.54 6.64
CA MET A 33 -7.09 4.31 6.01
C MET A 33 -7.59 5.63 5.44
N PRO A 34 -6.82 6.74 5.59
CA PRO A 34 -7.23 8.02 5.04
C PRO A 34 -7.24 7.93 3.51
N SER A 35 -8.34 8.41 2.92
CA SER A 35 -8.42 8.64 1.49
C SER A 35 -7.39 9.69 1.04
N TRP A 36 -7.10 9.70 -0.26
CA TRP A 36 -6.19 10.70 -0.84
C TRP A 36 -6.67 12.14 -0.60
N ARG A 37 -8.01 12.36 -0.58
CA ARG A 37 -8.62 13.63 -0.18
C ARG A 37 -8.22 14.01 1.25
N GLN A 38 -8.41 13.10 2.21
CA GLN A 38 -8.07 13.34 3.61
C GLN A 38 -6.57 13.60 3.80
N LEU A 39 -5.71 12.85 3.08
CA LEU A 39 -4.27 13.08 3.11
C LEU A 39 -3.89 14.48 2.62
N MET A 40 -4.58 15.00 1.60
CA MET A 40 -4.30 16.31 1.01
C MET A 40 -5.00 17.49 1.68
N GLU A 41 -6.00 17.27 2.54
CA GLU A 41 -6.70 18.34 3.27
C GLU A 41 -5.77 19.27 4.06
N PRO A 42 -4.83 18.77 4.88
CA PRO A 42 -3.86 19.62 5.57
C PRO A 42 -2.96 20.39 4.61
N CYS A 43 -2.53 19.76 3.52
CA CYS A 43 -1.69 20.37 2.49
C CYS A 43 -2.43 21.52 1.78
N ALA A 44 -3.66 21.29 1.34
CA ALA A 44 -4.50 22.29 0.70
C ALA A 44 -4.78 23.47 1.63
N LYS A 45 -5.11 23.19 2.90
CA LYS A 45 -5.34 24.22 3.92
C LYS A 45 -4.10 25.10 4.14
N ALA A 46 -2.92 24.50 4.21
CA ALA A 46 -1.65 25.22 4.37
C ALA A 46 -1.29 26.11 3.16
N LEU A 47 -1.92 25.86 2.00
CA LEU A 47 -1.78 26.62 0.77
C LEU A 47 -2.96 27.56 0.48
N ASN A 48 -3.97 27.61 1.38
CA ASN A 48 -5.23 28.31 1.19
C ASN A 48 -6.00 27.88 -0.08
N ILE A 49 -5.96 26.58 -0.40
CA ILE A 49 -6.70 25.98 -1.52
C ILE A 49 -7.98 25.34 -0.98
N SER A 50 -9.13 25.69 -1.57
CA SER A 50 -10.40 25.03 -1.29
C SER A 50 -10.52 23.75 -2.11
N LEU A 51 -10.68 22.61 -1.43
CA LEU A 51 -10.93 21.33 -2.08
C LEU A 51 -12.40 21.22 -2.52
N ASN A 52 -12.60 20.63 -3.69
CA ASN A 52 -13.91 20.24 -4.25
C ASN A 52 -13.79 18.82 -4.86
N ASP A 53 -14.84 18.36 -5.55
CA ASP A 53 -14.88 17.02 -6.15
C ASP A 53 -14.02 16.87 -7.41
N GLU A 54 -13.67 17.98 -8.05
CA GLU A 54 -12.82 18.02 -9.25
C GLU A 54 -11.34 18.31 -8.90
N SER A 55 -11.00 18.33 -7.61
CA SER A 55 -9.65 18.68 -7.16
C SER A 55 -8.64 17.62 -7.56
N ASP A 56 -7.61 18.04 -8.28
CA ASP A 56 -6.47 17.19 -8.59
C ASP A 56 -5.50 17.16 -7.41
N PHE A 57 -5.60 16.09 -6.63
CA PHE A 57 -4.78 15.88 -5.45
C PHE A 57 -3.29 15.70 -5.76
N ALA A 58 -2.92 15.18 -6.94
CA ALA A 58 -1.53 15.06 -7.35
C ALA A 58 -0.92 16.45 -7.60
N GLN A 59 -1.67 17.34 -8.25
CA GLN A 59 -1.25 18.74 -8.42
C GLN A 59 -1.12 19.47 -7.08
N ILE A 60 -2.00 19.21 -6.13
CA ILE A 60 -1.92 19.80 -4.78
C ILE A 60 -0.67 19.30 -4.04
N ALA A 61 -0.38 17.99 -4.12
CA ALA A 61 0.84 17.41 -3.56
C ALA A 61 2.09 18.05 -4.18
N GLN A 62 2.14 18.17 -5.51
CA GLN A 62 3.26 18.78 -6.24
C GLN A 62 3.43 20.27 -5.87
N TYR A 63 2.34 21.01 -5.74
CA TYR A 63 2.38 22.41 -5.35
C TYR A 63 2.82 22.59 -3.90
N TYR A 64 2.34 21.73 -2.99
CA TYR A 64 2.79 21.70 -1.60
C TYR A 64 4.29 21.39 -1.50
N GLU A 65 4.76 20.35 -2.19
CA GLU A 65 6.18 19.99 -2.27
C GLU A 65 7.02 21.17 -2.77
N THR A 66 6.57 21.86 -3.82
CA THR A 66 7.26 23.04 -4.37
C THR A 66 7.37 24.20 -3.34
N LYS A 67 6.36 24.39 -2.49
CA LYS A 67 6.32 25.50 -1.51
C LYS A 67 6.93 25.19 -0.15
N ARG A 68 6.89 23.93 0.28
CA ARG A 68 7.23 23.49 1.64
C ARG A 68 8.34 22.45 1.69
N GLY A 69 8.70 21.88 0.54
CA GLY A 69 9.69 20.83 0.39
C GLY A 69 9.13 19.44 0.61
N ARG A 70 9.74 18.45 -0.07
CA ARG A 70 9.35 17.04 -0.05
C ARG A 70 9.30 16.43 1.35
N SER A 71 10.28 16.77 2.19
CA SER A 71 10.36 16.26 3.56
C SER A 71 9.13 16.62 4.40
N GLN A 72 8.58 17.84 4.23
CA GLN A 72 7.35 18.24 4.93
C GLN A 72 6.13 17.49 4.39
N LEU A 73 6.03 17.30 3.07
CA LEU A 73 4.93 16.52 2.47
C LEU A 73 4.92 15.09 2.99
N VAL A 74 6.08 14.41 2.92
CA VAL A 74 6.23 13.03 3.39
C VAL A 74 5.92 12.93 4.88
N THR A 75 6.43 13.86 5.69
CA THR A 75 6.16 13.87 7.14
C THR A 75 4.65 13.95 7.42
N GLU A 76 3.93 14.83 6.70
CA GLU A 76 2.49 15.00 6.91
C GLU A 76 1.69 13.77 6.50
N ILE A 77 2.06 13.12 5.39
CA ILE A 77 1.41 11.87 4.95
C ILE A 77 1.68 10.72 5.91
N VAL A 78 2.96 10.49 6.27
CA VAL A 78 3.35 9.42 7.20
C VAL A 78 2.66 9.60 8.55
N ARG A 79 2.57 10.82 9.06
CA ARG A 79 1.88 11.15 10.32
C ARG A 79 0.40 10.76 10.26
N GLN A 80 -0.28 11.08 9.16
CA GLN A 80 -1.69 10.75 9.00
C GLN A 80 -1.93 9.25 8.88
N ILE A 81 -1.10 8.53 8.14
CA ILE A 81 -1.23 7.07 7.98
C ILE A 81 -0.96 6.35 9.31
N LYS A 82 0.10 6.71 10.03
CA LYS A 82 0.46 6.08 11.32
C LYS A 82 -0.57 6.30 12.43
N ASN A 83 -1.33 7.38 12.38
CA ASN A 83 -2.32 7.70 13.40
C ASN A 83 -3.65 6.93 13.25
N ASN A 84 -3.80 6.14 12.18
CA ASN A 84 -5.01 5.37 11.93
C ASN A 84 -4.80 3.90 12.32
N SER A 85 -5.72 3.35 13.11
CA SER A 85 -5.74 1.95 13.49
C SER A 85 -6.61 1.14 12.53
N THR A 86 -6.03 0.06 12.02
CA THR A 86 -6.66 -0.78 11.00
C THR A 86 -7.15 -2.11 11.57
N SER A 87 -8.37 -2.51 11.18
CA SER A 87 -8.82 -3.91 11.30
C SER A 87 -8.10 -4.79 10.28
N LYS A 88 -7.54 -5.91 10.76
CA LYS A 88 -6.69 -6.84 9.99
C LYS A 88 -7.40 -8.14 9.60
N GLU A 89 -8.63 -8.36 10.05
CA GLU A 89 -9.26 -9.71 10.05
C GLU A 89 -9.43 -10.30 8.64
N GLU A 90 -10.09 -9.57 7.72
CA GLU A 90 -10.34 -10.04 6.35
C GLU A 90 -9.04 -10.26 5.55
N LEU A 91 -8.06 -9.36 5.73
CA LEU A 91 -6.75 -9.50 5.09
C LEU A 91 -6.00 -10.71 5.62
N THR A 92 -6.03 -10.91 6.94
CA THR A 92 -5.33 -12.01 7.60
C THR A 92 -5.83 -13.34 7.06
N GLU A 93 -7.16 -13.51 6.93
CA GLU A 93 -7.75 -14.71 6.34
C GLU A 93 -7.33 -14.90 4.87
N LEU A 94 -7.39 -13.84 4.06
CA LEU A 94 -6.99 -13.89 2.65
C LEU A 94 -5.53 -14.34 2.49
N LEU A 95 -4.63 -13.83 3.32
CA LEU A 95 -3.20 -14.11 3.25
C LEU A 95 -2.82 -15.54 3.66
N THR A 96 -3.73 -16.30 4.29
CA THR A 96 -3.52 -17.74 4.55
C THR A 96 -3.37 -18.55 3.28
N LEU A 97 -3.89 -18.07 2.14
CA LEU A 97 -3.84 -18.73 0.85
C LEU A 97 -2.41 -18.82 0.27
N SER A 98 -1.39 -18.26 0.92
CA SER A 98 0.03 -18.43 0.57
C SER A 98 0.34 -18.08 -0.90
N PHE A 99 0.03 -16.85 -1.29
CA PHE A 99 0.35 -16.34 -2.63
C PHE A 99 1.86 -16.30 -2.89
N HIS A 100 2.26 -16.53 -4.14
CA HIS A 100 3.66 -16.46 -4.57
C HIS A 100 4.21 -15.04 -4.42
N SER A 101 3.42 -14.05 -4.81
CA SER A 101 3.76 -12.65 -4.64
C SER A 101 2.53 -11.81 -4.36
N ILE A 102 2.76 -10.66 -3.72
CA ILE A 102 1.73 -9.67 -3.42
C ILE A 102 2.19 -8.35 -4.01
N TRP A 103 1.27 -7.61 -4.61
CA TRP A 103 1.50 -6.32 -5.24
C TRP A 103 0.54 -5.31 -4.65
N THR A 104 1.02 -4.10 -4.37
CA THR A 104 0.17 -3.03 -3.86
C THR A 104 0.64 -1.67 -4.31
N THR A 105 -0.33 -0.75 -4.46
CA THR A 105 -0.08 0.69 -4.62
C THR A 105 -0.20 1.43 -3.29
N ASN A 106 -0.48 0.74 -2.19
CA ASN A 106 -0.68 1.34 -0.89
C ASN A 106 0.66 1.58 -0.20
N PHE A 107 0.73 2.67 0.57
CA PHE A 107 1.94 3.06 1.29
C PHE A 107 2.01 2.45 2.70
N ASP A 108 0.85 2.09 3.28
CA ASP A 108 0.72 1.53 4.63
C ASP A 108 1.38 0.14 4.78
N GLN A 109 1.53 -0.33 6.02
CA GLN A 109 2.19 -1.62 6.32
C GLN A 109 1.20 -2.73 6.73
N ILE A 110 -0.08 -2.62 6.35
CA ILE A 110 -1.14 -3.53 6.83
C ILE A 110 -0.89 -4.96 6.36
N ILE A 111 -0.35 -5.15 5.15
CA ILE A 111 -0.04 -6.46 4.57
C ILE A 111 1.10 -7.12 5.36
N GLU A 112 2.20 -6.38 5.55
CA GLU A 112 3.38 -6.80 6.30
C GLU A 112 2.99 -7.22 7.72
N ASP A 113 2.21 -6.38 8.40
CA ASP A 113 1.70 -6.63 9.73
C ASP A 113 0.85 -7.92 9.79
N SER A 114 0.00 -8.14 8.79
CA SER A 114 -0.90 -9.30 8.74
C SER A 114 -0.12 -10.59 8.47
N LEU A 115 0.91 -10.54 7.62
CA LEU A 115 1.84 -11.66 7.41
C LEU A 115 2.64 -11.96 8.69
N ASN A 116 3.20 -10.91 9.32
CA ASN A 116 3.97 -11.03 10.54
C ASN A 116 3.16 -11.62 11.70
N SER A 117 1.87 -11.26 11.84
CA SER A 117 0.98 -11.85 12.86
C SER A 117 0.77 -13.36 12.69
N GLN A 118 1.03 -13.90 11.49
CA GLN A 118 0.95 -15.31 11.15
C GLN A 118 2.33 -16.00 11.16
N ASN A 119 3.38 -15.30 11.60
CA ASN A 119 4.79 -15.72 11.50
C ASN A 119 5.22 -16.02 10.06
N ILE A 120 4.63 -15.34 9.08
CA ILE A 120 5.03 -15.39 7.68
C ILE A 120 5.90 -14.18 7.42
N SER A 121 7.16 -14.42 7.10
CA SER A 121 8.11 -13.38 6.71
C SER A 121 8.00 -13.12 5.20
N CYS A 122 8.32 -11.89 4.78
CA CYS A 122 8.27 -11.47 3.38
C CYS A 122 9.39 -10.49 3.02
N ASN A 123 9.75 -10.46 1.75
CA ASN A 123 10.59 -9.41 1.19
C ASN A 123 9.74 -8.20 0.84
N VAL A 124 9.98 -7.06 1.49
CA VAL A 124 9.35 -5.79 1.10
C VAL A 124 10.19 -5.12 0.02
N ILE A 125 9.63 -5.01 -1.18
CA ILE A 125 10.28 -4.46 -2.37
C ILE A 125 9.58 -3.16 -2.75
N SER A 126 10.19 -2.03 -2.42
CA SER A 126 9.64 -0.67 -2.64
C SER A 126 10.58 0.25 -3.42
N THR A 127 11.78 -0.25 -3.77
CA THR A 127 12.84 0.49 -4.47
C THR A 127 13.64 -0.44 -5.38
N ASP A 128 14.38 0.12 -6.33
CA ASP A 128 15.29 -0.66 -7.19
C ASP A 128 16.38 -1.38 -6.38
N GLU A 129 16.83 -0.77 -5.28
CA GLU A 129 17.81 -1.36 -4.36
C GLU A 129 17.23 -2.59 -3.64
N SER A 130 16.00 -2.50 -3.12
CA SER A 130 15.34 -3.65 -2.48
C SER A 130 15.01 -4.75 -3.49
N LEU A 131 14.69 -4.40 -4.74
CA LEU A 131 14.51 -5.35 -5.82
C LEU A 131 15.78 -6.13 -6.16
N SER A 132 16.95 -5.49 -6.01
CA SER A 132 18.24 -6.12 -6.29
C SER A 132 18.79 -6.97 -5.14
N ASN A 133 18.31 -6.73 -3.91
CA ASN A 133 18.90 -7.28 -2.68
C ASN A 133 17.92 -8.10 -1.80
N TYR A 134 16.85 -8.65 -2.37
CA TYR A 134 15.89 -9.45 -1.60
C TYR A 134 16.44 -10.82 -1.21
N SER A 135 15.95 -11.39 -0.10
CA SER A 135 16.39 -12.70 0.37
C SER A 135 15.66 -13.83 -0.34
N SER A 136 16.42 -14.83 -0.80
CA SER A 136 15.85 -16.08 -1.33
C SER A 136 15.28 -17.01 -0.24
N SER A 137 15.53 -16.73 1.04
CA SER A 137 14.97 -17.51 2.16
C SER A 137 13.52 -17.15 2.46
N GLU A 138 13.11 -15.95 2.08
CA GLU A 138 11.75 -15.44 2.26
C GLU A 138 10.81 -16.06 1.23
N LYS A 139 9.60 -16.43 1.68
CA LYS A 139 8.65 -17.18 0.84
C LYS A 139 7.80 -16.28 -0.04
N ILE A 140 7.61 -15.02 0.35
CA ILE A 140 6.70 -14.08 -0.29
C ILE A 140 7.45 -12.80 -0.65
N ASN A 141 7.30 -12.37 -1.90
CA ASN A 141 7.71 -11.04 -2.33
C ASN A 141 6.52 -10.09 -2.29
N LEU A 142 6.61 -9.02 -1.51
CA LEU A 142 5.65 -7.94 -1.43
C LEU A 142 6.19 -6.72 -2.20
N TYR A 143 5.62 -6.45 -3.37
CA TYR A 143 5.95 -5.31 -4.22
C TYR A 143 5.06 -4.12 -3.87
N LYS A 144 5.65 -3.05 -3.33
CA LYS A 144 4.99 -1.78 -3.01
C LYS A 144 5.32 -0.75 -4.08
N CYS A 145 4.54 -0.72 -5.15
CA CYS A 145 4.81 0.08 -6.35
C CYS A 145 4.74 1.60 -6.10
N GLY A 146 3.94 2.03 -5.13
CA GLY A 146 3.88 3.44 -4.72
C GLY A 146 4.99 3.84 -3.75
N GLY A 147 5.80 2.89 -3.28
CA GLY A 147 6.70 3.09 -2.16
C GLY A 147 6.08 2.68 -0.81
N ASP A 148 6.81 2.97 0.26
CA ASP A 148 6.51 2.50 1.61
C ASP A 148 6.71 3.62 2.64
N ILE A 149 5.76 3.80 3.57
CA ILE A 149 5.91 4.75 4.68
C ILE A 149 7.10 4.43 5.60
N ALA A 150 7.57 3.18 5.63
CA ALA A 150 8.79 2.82 6.36
C ALA A 150 10.07 3.29 5.64
N ASN A 151 9.98 3.57 4.33
CA ASN A 151 11.04 4.18 3.55
C ASN A 151 10.53 5.45 2.87
N ALA A 152 10.54 6.56 3.61
CA ALA A 152 10.10 7.88 3.18
C ALA A 152 10.61 8.33 1.79
N HIS A 153 11.82 7.90 1.38
CA HIS A 153 12.40 8.26 0.09
C HIS A 153 11.75 7.52 -1.09
N SER A 154 11.17 6.35 -0.85
CA SER A 154 10.53 5.50 -1.87
C SER A 154 9.15 6.01 -2.31
N LEU A 155 8.53 6.92 -1.57
CA LEU A 155 7.13 7.33 -1.79
C LEU A 155 6.94 8.10 -3.10
N PHE A 156 6.15 7.58 -4.02
CA PHE A 156 5.68 8.29 -5.21
C PHE A 156 4.38 9.03 -4.89
N LEU A 157 4.47 10.35 -4.74
CA LEU A 157 3.38 11.23 -4.26
C LEU A 157 2.94 12.28 -5.28
N THR A 158 3.69 12.42 -6.38
CA THR A 158 3.54 13.46 -7.39
C THR A 158 3.83 12.93 -8.78
#